data_AF-L0KDS0-F1
#
_entry.id   AF-L0KDS0-F1
#
_cell.length_a   1.000
_cell.length_b   1.000
_cell.length_c   1.000
_cell.angle_alpha   90.00
_cell.angle_beta   90.00
_cell.angle_gamma   90.00
#
_symmetry.space_group_name_H-M   'P 1'
#
loop_
_entity.id
_entity.type
_entity.pdbx_description
1 polymer ?
#
loop_
_entity_poly.entity_id
_entity_poly.type
_entity_poly.pdbx_seq_one_letter_code
_entity_poly.pdbx_strand_id
1 'polypeptide(L)'
;MDKDGHETFEEMVGPIDSALERFWLMTARHASQRLGRLKFVAAKRLPFALPLSGPLSHLDSGIRLAAYVLSHDPLLIYTPIGGERPLNSVVAIGRRLASRRAVFLLMPSWTLERPHVVAKLGRDLAWYRESFSLHELIFLCNTQEERRLVTAAGGTAIFSNHNLMVSEDIFRPLPDISVEFDAVYNGRISHTKRHHLAFDIERLAHITFSIGELPRAGDRAFIRRLQAQSPLHRIANPIVNGLTGWLAPQEVNRVYNQAAVGLCLSAAEGAMCSSMEYLMAGLPVVSTPSLGGRDVFFDPDYCIIAEPDPAAIRRAVETLRDRAIPHDEIRNRTLAKVRAQREELTVFLSDLLKRMGSSQPPLTQWPFPGTRTLRRWATARQHADEITTLGTARKGF
;
A
#
# COMPACT_ATOMS: atom_id res chain seq x y z
N MET A 1 -1.23 23.65 5.56
CA MET A 1 -0.44 22.46 5.21
C MET A 1 0.99 22.66 5.66
N ASP A 2 1.77 21.59 5.85
CA ASP A 2 3.21 21.68 6.00
C ASP A 2 3.93 21.89 4.64
N LYS A 3 5.25 22.03 4.69
CA LYS A 3 6.11 22.23 3.51
C LYS A 3 6.07 21.09 2.49
N ASP A 4 5.56 19.93 2.90
CA ASP A 4 5.47 18.72 2.08
C ASP A 4 4.02 18.53 1.56
N GLY A 5 3.14 19.53 1.75
CA GLY A 5 1.75 19.52 1.29
C GLY A 5 0.84 18.62 2.11
N HIS A 6 1.25 18.25 3.33
CA HIS A 6 0.44 17.44 4.23
C HIS A 6 -0.42 18.30 5.16
N GLU A 7 -1.55 17.75 5.60
CA GLU A 7 -2.38 18.41 6.61
C GLU A 7 -1.60 18.53 7.92
N THR A 8 -1.59 19.72 8.52
CA THR A 8 -1.11 19.87 9.90
C THR A 8 -2.03 19.11 10.86
N PHE A 9 -1.58 18.89 12.10
CA PHE A 9 -2.41 18.18 13.08
C PHE A 9 -3.69 18.98 13.38
N GLU A 10 -3.55 20.29 13.54
CA GLU A 10 -4.65 21.23 13.70
C GLU A 10 -5.59 21.18 12.49
N GLU A 11 -5.04 21.14 11.28
CA GLU A 11 -5.83 20.98 10.06
C GLU A 11 -6.51 19.64 9.98
N MET A 12 -5.97 18.56 10.56
CA MET A 12 -6.63 17.25 10.58
C MET A 12 -7.78 17.19 11.58
N VAL A 13 -7.55 17.65 12.81
CA VAL A 13 -8.53 17.54 13.91
C VAL A 13 -9.58 18.66 13.90
N GLY A 14 -9.33 19.75 13.17
CA GLY A 14 -10.22 20.91 13.12
C GLY A 14 -10.10 21.81 14.35
N PRO A 15 -10.96 22.85 14.45
CA PRO A 15 -11.01 23.69 15.64
C PRO A 15 -11.37 22.86 16.88
N ILE A 16 -10.66 23.11 17.98
CA ILE A 16 -10.91 22.50 19.29
C ILE A 16 -11.33 23.63 20.23
N ASP A 17 -12.57 23.59 20.69
CA ASP A 17 -13.17 24.68 21.48
C ASP A 17 -12.52 24.86 22.87
N SER A 18 -11.87 23.81 23.38
CA SER A 18 -11.21 23.82 24.68
C SER A 18 -9.70 23.99 24.57
N ALA A 19 -9.17 25.10 25.12
CA ALA A 19 -7.72 25.32 25.23
C ALA A 19 -7.01 24.22 26.03
N LEU A 20 -7.68 23.66 27.03
CA LEU A 20 -7.18 22.54 27.83
C LEU A 20 -7.12 21.25 27.02
N GLU A 21 -8.19 20.92 26.26
CA GLU A 21 -8.20 19.75 25.37
C GLU A 21 -7.11 19.87 24.30
N ARG A 22 -6.92 21.07 23.73
CA ARG A 22 -5.86 21.36 22.77
C ARG A 22 -4.47 21.14 23.35
N PHE A 23 -4.23 21.62 24.58
CA PHE A 23 -2.95 21.42 25.27
C PHE A 23 -2.67 19.93 25.53
N TRP A 24 -3.66 19.16 25.99
CA TRP A 24 -3.55 17.71 26.20
C TRP A 24 -3.30 16.94 24.91
N LEU A 25 -3.97 17.30 23.81
CA LEU A 25 -3.76 16.68 22.49
C LEU A 25 -2.34 16.90 21.97
N MET A 26 -1.81 18.13 22.10
CA MET A 26 -0.46 18.47 21.66
C MET A 26 0.62 17.77 22.49
N THR A 27 0.44 17.70 23.81
CA THR A 27 1.35 16.97 24.70
C THR A 27 1.34 15.46 24.44
N ALA A 28 0.15 14.85 24.26
CA ALA A 28 0.02 13.44 23.90
C ALA A 28 0.69 13.12 22.55
N ARG A 29 0.54 14.01 21.55
CA ARG A 29 1.22 13.90 20.25
C ARG A 29 2.73 13.92 20.40
N HIS A 30 3.29 14.90 21.12
CA HIS A 30 4.74 15.01 21.31
C HIS A 30 5.35 13.79 22.03
N ALA A 31 4.66 13.28 23.06
CA ALA A 31 5.09 12.07 23.77
C ALA A 31 5.09 10.84 22.84
N SER A 32 4.01 10.63 22.07
CA SER A 32 3.90 9.55 21.10
C SER A 32 4.98 9.62 20.01
N GLN A 33 5.22 10.81 19.45
CA GLN A 33 6.22 11.03 18.40
C GLN A 33 7.65 10.78 18.89
N ARG A 34 8.02 11.21 20.10
CA ARG A 34 9.37 11.01 20.65
C ARG A 34 9.65 9.53 20.94
N LEU A 35 8.74 8.82 21.61
CA LEU A 35 8.89 7.38 21.88
C LEU A 35 8.89 6.55 20.59
N GLY A 36 8.01 6.89 19.64
CA GLY A 36 7.93 6.22 18.35
C GLY A 36 9.22 6.39 17.54
N ARG A 37 9.78 7.60 17.47
CA ARG A 37 10.98 7.91 16.68
C ARG A 37 12.22 7.15 17.16
N LEU A 38 12.46 7.07 18.47
CA LEU A 38 13.60 6.34 19.03
C LEU A 38 13.54 4.83 18.75
N LYS A 39 12.39 4.19 19.01
CA LYS A 39 12.18 2.75 18.72
C LYS A 39 12.30 2.46 17.22
N PHE A 40 11.79 3.36 16.39
CA PHE A 40 11.78 3.22 14.93
C PHE A 40 13.16 3.37 14.30
N VAL A 41 13.98 4.33 14.77
CA VAL A 41 15.36 4.51 14.29
C VAL A 41 16.22 3.29 14.63
N ALA A 42 16.11 2.77 15.87
CA ALA A 42 16.81 1.56 16.28
C ALA A 42 16.42 0.36 15.40
N ALA A 43 15.13 0.09 15.21
CA ALA A 43 14.64 -1.03 14.41
C ALA A 43 15.07 -1.01 12.93
N LYS A 44 15.33 0.18 12.35
CA LYS A 44 15.79 0.31 10.95
C LYS A 44 17.30 0.20 10.76
N ARG A 45 18.07 0.53 11.79
CA ARG A 45 19.55 0.47 11.73
C ARG A 45 20.09 -0.85 12.25
N LEU A 46 19.46 -1.38 13.29
CA LEU A 46 19.88 -2.60 13.97
C LEU A 46 20.15 -3.75 12.99
N PRO A 47 19.25 -4.07 12.02
CA PRO A 47 19.53 -5.17 11.10
C PRO A 47 20.85 -5.04 10.39
N PHE A 48 21.26 -3.85 9.94
CA PHE A 48 22.50 -3.68 9.19
C PHE A 48 23.77 -3.61 10.06
N ALA A 49 23.61 -3.46 11.38
CA ALA A 49 24.72 -3.38 12.33
C ALA A 49 24.98 -4.69 13.06
N LEU A 50 24.05 -5.65 13.01
CA LEU A 50 24.23 -6.96 13.63
C LEU A 50 25.22 -7.82 12.84
N PRO A 51 26.01 -8.68 13.52
CA PRO A 51 26.85 -9.66 12.85
C PRO A 51 26.00 -10.64 12.04
N LEU A 52 26.58 -11.19 10.97
CA LEU A 52 25.89 -12.17 10.11
C LEU A 52 25.72 -13.54 10.79
N SER A 53 26.56 -13.84 11.79
CA SER A 53 26.56 -15.09 12.54
C SER A 53 26.76 -14.84 14.05
N GLY A 54 26.57 -15.88 14.86
CA GLY A 54 26.75 -15.84 16.31
C GLY A 54 25.52 -15.37 17.11
N PRO A 55 25.60 -15.32 18.45
CA PRO A 55 24.44 -15.17 19.33
C PRO A 55 23.69 -13.84 19.15
N LEU A 56 24.39 -12.77 18.74
CA LEU A 56 23.81 -11.45 18.51
C LEU A 56 23.12 -11.31 17.15
N SER A 57 23.39 -12.22 16.20
CA SER A 57 22.79 -12.18 14.85
C SER A 57 21.27 -12.32 14.87
N HIS A 58 20.70 -12.86 15.96
CA HIS A 58 19.28 -13.09 16.11
C HIS A 58 18.52 -11.94 16.78
N LEU A 59 19.16 -10.84 17.16
CA LEU A 59 18.49 -9.73 17.87
C LEU A 59 17.43 -9.00 17.01
N ASP A 60 17.47 -9.17 15.69
CA ASP A 60 16.44 -8.67 14.77
C ASP A 60 15.27 -9.65 14.54
N SER A 61 15.22 -10.76 15.27
CA SER A 61 14.18 -11.81 15.10
C SER A 61 12.76 -11.31 15.22
N GLY A 62 12.55 -10.32 16.09
CA GLY A 62 11.23 -9.74 16.34
C GLY A 62 10.75 -8.79 15.24
N ILE A 63 11.58 -8.48 14.23
CA ILE A 63 11.16 -7.63 13.12
C ILE A 63 10.05 -8.33 12.36
N ARG A 64 8.92 -7.63 12.23
CA ARG A 64 7.75 -8.12 11.50
C ARG A 64 7.83 -7.70 10.04
N LEU A 65 7.44 -8.62 9.17
CA LEU A 65 7.31 -8.37 7.74
C LEU A 65 6.15 -9.16 7.15
N ALA A 66 5.60 -8.62 6.06
CA ALA A 66 4.73 -9.34 5.16
C ALA A 66 5.59 -10.16 4.19
N ALA A 67 5.30 -11.45 4.07
CA ALA A 67 5.94 -12.32 3.10
C ALA A 67 4.92 -13.33 2.57
N TYR A 68 5.06 -13.65 1.29
CA TYR A 68 4.33 -14.72 0.62
C TYR A 68 5.34 -15.56 -0.16
N VAL A 69 5.32 -16.87 0.08
CA VAL A 69 6.21 -17.80 -0.61
C VAL A 69 5.52 -18.26 -1.89
N LEU A 70 6.02 -17.78 -3.02
CA LEU A 70 5.51 -18.15 -4.34
C LEU A 70 5.95 -19.57 -4.72
N SER A 71 7.19 -19.91 -4.39
CA SER A 71 7.72 -21.27 -4.56
C SER A 71 8.71 -21.57 -3.43
N HIS A 72 8.69 -22.81 -2.95
CA HIS A 72 9.65 -23.31 -1.97
C HIS A 72 10.90 -23.92 -2.63
N ASP A 73 10.80 -24.43 -3.85
CA ASP A 73 11.93 -25.00 -4.57
C ASP A 73 11.79 -24.77 -6.08
N PRO A 74 12.54 -23.82 -6.67
CA PRO A 74 13.46 -22.88 -6.02
C PRO A 74 12.72 -21.88 -5.10
N LEU A 75 13.41 -21.33 -4.09
CA LEU A 75 12.78 -20.41 -3.12
C LEU A 75 12.56 -19.01 -3.71
N LEU A 76 11.30 -18.65 -3.95
CA LEU A 76 10.86 -17.32 -4.40
C LEU A 76 9.91 -16.72 -3.35
N ILE A 77 10.28 -15.55 -2.82
CA ILE A 77 9.53 -14.86 -1.77
C ILE A 77 9.08 -13.49 -2.29
N TYR A 78 7.78 -13.25 -2.28
CA TYR A 78 7.20 -11.93 -2.48
C TYR A 78 7.11 -11.20 -1.15
N THR A 79 7.62 -9.97 -1.08
CA THR A 79 7.57 -9.15 0.14
C THR A 79 7.37 -7.66 -0.18
N PRO A 80 6.34 -7.02 0.41
CA PRO A 80 6.23 -5.57 0.38
C PRO A 80 7.37 -4.88 1.13
N ILE A 81 7.96 -3.86 0.53
CA ILE A 81 9.00 -3.00 1.10
C ILE A 81 8.53 -1.55 1.15
N GLY A 82 9.13 -0.70 2.00
CA GLY A 82 8.74 0.71 2.06
C GLY A 82 9.41 1.50 3.18
N GLY A 83 8.95 2.74 3.38
CA GLY A 83 9.49 3.65 4.38
C GLY A 83 10.86 4.24 4.01
N GLU A 84 11.57 4.76 5.01
CA GLU A 84 12.87 5.45 4.83
C GLU A 84 14.09 4.50 4.71
N ARG A 85 13.89 3.19 4.85
CA ARG A 85 14.95 2.19 4.64
C ARG A 85 14.34 0.89 4.14
N PRO A 86 14.03 0.79 2.84
CA PRO A 86 13.15 -0.27 2.31
C PRO A 86 13.62 -1.70 2.57
N LEU A 87 14.93 -1.95 2.69
CA LEU A 87 15.50 -3.30 2.84
C LEU A 87 15.63 -3.79 4.29
N ASN A 88 15.19 -3.02 5.29
CA ASN A 88 15.41 -3.38 6.70
C ASN A 88 14.80 -4.74 7.11
N SER A 89 13.56 -5.01 6.71
CA SER A 89 12.89 -6.30 6.95
C SER A 89 13.50 -7.42 6.10
N VAL A 90 13.93 -7.12 4.88
CA VAL A 90 14.56 -8.05 3.94
C VAL A 90 15.91 -8.55 4.48
N VAL A 91 16.67 -7.68 5.13
CA VAL A 91 17.91 -8.06 5.85
C VAL A 91 17.61 -9.02 6.98
N ALA A 92 16.56 -8.78 7.76
CA ALA A 92 16.21 -9.63 8.89
C ALA A 92 15.84 -11.05 8.42
N ILE A 93 14.95 -11.21 7.43
CA ILE A 93 14.66 -12.55 6.91
C ILE A 93 15.85 -13.14 6.15
N GLY A 94 16.62 -12.32 5.43
CA GLY A 94 17.80 -12.72 4.68
C GLY A 94 18.86 -13.41 5.56
N ARG A 95 19.17 -12.88 6.74
CA ARG A 95 20.12 -13.53 7.67
C ARG A 95 19.77 -14.99 7.97
N ARG A 96 18.49 -15.27 8.12
CA ARG A 96 17.99 -16.60 8.50
C ARG A 96 17.96 -17.58 7.33
N LEU A 97 17.93 -17.04 6.11
CA LEU A 97 17.93 -17.80 4.88
C LEU A 97 19.30 -17.78 4.18
N ALA A 98 20.34 -17.21 4.80
CA ALA A 98 21.63 -16.91 4.16
C ALA A 98 22.32 -18.13 3.53
N SER A 99 22.09 -19.34 4.04
CA SER A 99 22.63 -20.59 3.51
C SER A 99 21.78 -21.19 2.37
N ARG A 100 20.67 -20.56 2.01
CA ARG A 100 19.72 -21.05 1.00
C ARG A 100 19.64 -20.08 -0.16
N ARG A 101 19.73 -20.63 -1.37
CA ARG A 101 19.47 -19.85 -2.59
C ARG A 101 18.03 -19.34 -2.59
N ALA A 102 17.84 -18.03 -2.70
CA ALA A 102 16.53 -17.38 -2.60
C ALA A 102 16.41 -16.17 -3.52
N VAL A 103 15.24 -15.97 -4.12
CA VAL A 103 14.91 -14.74 -4.83
C VAL A 103 13.83 -13.98 -4.05
N PHE A 104 14.08 -12.72 -3.76
CA PHE A 104 13.11 -11.82 -3.14
C PHE A 104 12.51 -10.90 -4.21
N LEU A 105 11.22 -11.06 -4.46
CA LEU A 105 10.40 -10.16 -5.26
C LEU A 105 9.92 -9.02 -4.35
N LEU A 106 10.53 -7.85 -4.50
CA LEU A 106 10.36 -6.70 -3.63
C LEU A 106 9.34 -5.73 -4.22
N MET A 107 8.17 -5.61 -3.59
CA MET A 107 7.11 -4.73 -4.03
C MET A 107 7.15 -3.40 -3.25
N PRO A 108 7.39 -2.23 -3.86
CA PRO A 108 7.32 -0.95 -3.17
C PRO A 108 5.88 -0.62 -2.74
N SER A 109 5.63 -0.66 -1.43
CA SER A 109 4.36 -0.25 -0.80
C SER A 109 4.22 1.27 -0.65
N TRP A 110 5.33 1.98 -0.86
CA TRP A 110 5.43 3.42 -0.88
C TRP A 110 6.44 3.83 -1.94
N THR A 111 6.25 4.98 -2.57
CA THR A 111 7.08 5.37 -3.69
C THR A 111 8.57 5.42 -3.35
N LEU A 112 9.37 4.90 -4.28
CA LEU A 112 10.83 5.01 -4.24
C LEU A 112 11.35 6.30 -4.87
N GLU A 113 10.49 7.12 -5.49
CA GLU A 113 10.81 8.40 -6.14
C GLU A 113 11.12 9.52 -5.11
N ARG A 114 12.06 9.23 -4.21
CA ARG A 114 12.51 10.09 -3.11
C ARG A 114 14.03 10.07 -3.08
N PRO A 115 14.73 11.15 -3.46
CA PRO A 115 16.19 11.14 -3.64
C PRO A 115 16.98 10.57 -2.45
N HIS A 116 16.60 10.94 -1.23
CA HIS A 116 17.27 10.44 -0.01
C HIS A 116 17.06 8.94 0.23
N VAL A 117 15.93 8.36 -0.21
CA VAL A 117 15.66 6.92 -0.13
C VAL A 117 16.48 6.16 -1.17
N VAL A 118 16.52 6.65 -2.41
CA VAL A 118 17.29 6.02 -3.50
C VAL A 118 18.79 6.00 -3.18
N ALA A 119 19.35 7.12 -2.70
CA ALA A 119 20.76 7.18 -2.34
C ALA A 119 21.13 6.18 -1.21
N LYS A 120 20.21 5.97 -0.27
CA LYS A 120 20.40 4.98 0.81
C LYS A 120 20.22 3.56 0.30
N LEU A 121 19.28 3.34 -0.61
CA LEU A 121 19.02 2.05 -1.23
C LEU A 121 20.28 1.50 -1.91
N GLY A 122 21.02 2.33 -2.65
CA GLY A 122 22.26 1.90 -3.31
C GLY A 122 23.31 1.34 -2.33
N ARG A 123 23.49 2.01 -1.17
CA ARG A 123 24.39 1.51 -0.10
C ARG A 123 23.89 0.20 0.52
N ASP A 124 22.58 0.14 0.79
CA ASP A 124 21.97 -1.06 1.37
C ASP A 124 22.05 -2.26 0.39
N LEU A 125 21.93 -2.03 -0.92
CA LEU A 125 22.07 -3.05 -1.95
C LEU A 125 23.49 -3.57 -2.08
N ALA A 126 24.50 -2.68 -2.08
CA ALA A 126 25.90 -3.07 -2.12
C ALA A 126 26.25 -3.97 -0.92
N TRP A 127 25.89 -3.52 0.29
CA TRP A 127 26.09 -4.28 1.52
C TRP A 127 25.36 -5.64 1.50
N TYR A 128 24.13 -5.69 0.98
CA TYR A 128 23.35 -6.93 0.91
C TYR A 128 23.99 -7.95 -0.03
N ARG A 129 24.48 -7.51 -1.21
CA ARG A 129 25.15 -8.38 -2.18
C ARG A 129 26.43 -9.00 -1.62
N GLU A 130 27.20 -8.24 -0.85
CA GLU A 130 28.40 -8.75 -0.16
C GLU A 130 28.05 -9.74 0.96
N SER A 131 26.93 -9.53 1.65
CA SER A 131 26.52 -10.31 2.82
C SER A 131 25.78 -11.60 2.48
N PHE A 132 25.07 -11.64 1.35
CA PHE A 132 24.15 -12.74 0.99
C PHE A 132 24.30 -13.15 -0.48
N SER A 133 25.40 -13.81 -0.82
CA SER A 133 25.75 -14.20 -2.20
C SER A 133 24.77 -15.18 -2.86
N LEU A 134 23.98 -15.91 -2.07
CA LEU A 134 22.95 -16.85 -2.56
C LEU A 134 21.60 -16.16 -2.83
N HIS A 135 21.47 -14.87 -2.54
CA HIS A 135 20.22 -14.15 -2.65
C HIS A 135 20.20 -13.24 -3.88
N GLU A 136 19.05 -13.20 -4.54
CA GLU A 136 18.75 -12.21 -5.58
C GLU A 136 17.60 -11.31 -5.13
N LEU A 137 17.75 -10.01 -5.32
CA LEU A 137 16.73 -9.01 -5.02
C LEU A 137 16.20 -8.43 -6.33
N ILE A 138 14.91 -8.58 -6.59
CA ILE A 138 14.24 -8.06 -7.80
C ILE A 138 13.13 -7.11 -7.38
N PHE A 139 13.21 -5.85 -7.79
CA PHE A 139 12.19 -4.85 -7.49
C PHE A 139 11.07 -4.88 -8.53
N LEU A 140 9.83 -4.98 -8.04
CA LEU A 140 8.61 -4.89 -8.82
C LEU A 140 8.09 -3.44 -8.74
N CYS A 141 8.69 -2.55 -9.53
CA CYS A 141 8.48 -1.11 -9.44
C CYS A 141 7.09 -0.68 -9.96
N ASN A 142 6.46 0.27 -9.27
CA ASN A 142 5.12 0.75 -9.62
C ASN A 142 5.11 1.72 -10.79
N THR A 143 6.25 2.36 -11.10
CA THR A 143 6.44 3.28 -12.22
C THR A 143 7.73 2.93 -12.97
N GLN A 144 7.83 3.39 -14.22
CA GLN A 144 9.08 3.31 -14.97
C GLN A 144 10.18 4.16 -14.32
N GLU A 145 9.82 5.26 -13.67
CA GLU A 145 10.79 6.10 -12.96
C GLU A 145 11.37 5.40 -11.74
N GLU A 146 10.55 4.70 -10.94
CA GLU A 146 11.05 3.84 -9.87
C GLU A 146 12.01 2.78 -10.39
N ARG A 147 11.68 2.12 -11.51
CA ARG A 147 12.57 1.14 -12.16
C ARG A 147 13.90 1.79 -12.52
N ARG A 148 13.87 2.95 -13.18
CA ARG A 148 15.08 3.69 -13.58
C ARG A 148 15.94 4.05 -12.37
N LEU A 149 15.33 4.56 -11.30
CA LEU A 149 16.03 4.96 -10.07
C LEU A 149 16.66 3.76 -9.34
N VAL A 150 15.95 2.63 -9.25
CA VAL A 150 16.49 1.42 -8.64
C VAL A 150 17.65 0.87 -9.46
N THR A 151 17.52 0.82 -10.79
CA THR A 151 18.60 0.38 -11.68
C THR A 151 19.82 1.30 -11.57
N ALA A 152 19.62 2.62 -11.52
CA ALA A 152 20.71 3.57 -11.31
C ALA A 152 21.41 3.41 -9.95
N ALA A 153 20.70 2.92 -8.92
CA ALA A 153 21.27 2.57 -7.62
C ALA A 153 21.92 1.17 -7.61
N GLY A 154 22.00 0.48 -8.75
CA GLY A 154 22.59 -0.85 -8.91
C GLY A 154 21.65 -2.01 -8.54
N GLY A 155 20.34 -1.78 -8.43
CA GLY A 155 19.35 -2.83 -8.19
C GLY A 155 18.84 -3.48 -9.48
N THR A 156 18.39 -4.74 -9.38
CA THR A 156 17.61 -5.38 -10.44
C THR A 156 16.15 -4.96 -10.32
N ALA A 157 15.55 -4.41 -11.36
CA ALA A 157 14.19 -3.90 -11.32
C ALA A 157 13.43 -4.17 -12.62
N ILE A 158 12.14 -4.48 -12.48
CA ILE A 158 11.18 -4.53 -13.57
C ILE A 158 10.02 -3.57 -13.27
N PHE A 159 9.32 -3.13 -14.30
CA PHE A 159 8.06 -2.42 -14.14
C PHE A 159 6.95 -3.45 -13.94
N SER A 160 6.35 -3.45 -12.75
CA SER A 160 5.28 -4.38 -12.38
C SER A 160 4.48 -3.72 -11.26
N ASN A 161 3.46 -2.96 -11.65
CA ASN A 161 2.65 -2.21 -10.71
C ASN A 161 1.91 -3.11 -9.72
N HIS A 162 1.97 -2.80 -8.42
CA HIS A 162 1.40 -3.70 -7.42
C HIS A 162 -0.13 -3.81 -7.48
N ASN A 163 -0.82 -2.90 -8.17
CA ASN A 163 -2.26 -2.98 -8.34
C ASN A 163 -2.70 -4.22 -9.14
N LEU A 164 -1.79 -4.89 -9.86
CA LEU A 164 -2.03 -6.22 -10.44
C LEU A 164 -2.48 -7.25 -9.39
N MET A 165 -2.14 -7.03 -8.12
CA MET A 165 -2.48 -7.92 -7.01
C MET A 165 -3.88 -7.70 -6.43
N VAL A 166 -4.65 -6.71 -6.89
CA VAL A 166 -6.03 -6.48 -6.40
C VAL A 166 -6.95 -7.61 -6.87
N SER A 167 -7.82 -8.09 -5.99
CA SER A 167 -8.74 -9.20 -6.28
C SER A 167 -9.92 -8.72 -7.14
N GLU A 168 -10.07 -9.32 -8.32
CA GLU A 168 -11.22 -9.06 -9.20
C GLU A 168 -12.50 -9.76 -8.74
N ASP A 169 -12.41 -10.81 -7.90
CA ASP A 169 -13.58 -11.51 -7.36
C ASP A 169 -14.32 -10.70 -6.30
N ILE A 170 -13.54 -9.97 -5.48
CA ILE A 170 -14.07 -9.15 -4.38
C ILE A 170 -14.58 -7.82 -4.91
N PHE A 171 -13.73 -7.10 -5.64
CA PHE A 171 -14.06 -5.77 -6.15
C PHE A 171 -14.66 -5.91 -7.53
N ARG A 172 -15.94 -5.60 -7.65
CA ARG A 172 -16.75 -5.73 -8.87
C ARG A 172 -18.04 -4.93 -8.75
N PRO A 173 -18.65 -4.53 -9.89
CA PRO A 173 -20.00 -4.03 -9.94
C PRO A 173 -20.97 -4.99 -9.24
N LEU A 174 -21.88 -4.41 -8.46
CA LEU A 174 -22.96 -5.10 -7.77
C LEU A 174 -24.26 -4.50 -8.31
N PRO A 175 -24.94 -5.15 -9.27
CA PRO A 175 -26.04 -4.55 -10.03
C PRO A 175 -27.27 -4.21 -9.17
N ASP A 176 -27.42 -4.86 -8.02
CA ASP A 176 -28.55 -4.66 -7.11
C ASP A 176 -28.35 -3.51 -6.11
N ILE A 177 -27.24 -2.78 -6.20
CA ILE A 177 -26.92 -1.66 -5.30
C ILE A 177 -27.17 -0.34 -6.03
N SER A 178 -28.03 0.50 -5.44
CA SER A 178 -28.27 1.85 -5.93
C SER A 178 -27.18 2.82 -5.46
N VAL A 179 -26.88 3.80 -6.32
CA VAL A 179 -25.97 4.90 -6.00
C VAL A 179 -26.67 5.88 -5.03
N GLU A 180 -26.07 6.07 -3.86
CA GLU A 180 -26.52 6.97 -2.79
C GLU A 180 -25.64 8.23 -2.68
N PHE A 181 -24.37 8.14 -3.06
CA PHE A 181 -23.35 9.17 -2.90
C PHE A 181 -22.78 9.67 -4.23
N ASP A 182 -22.42 10.95 -4.28
CA ASP A 182 -21.71 11.51 -5.43
C ASP A 182 -20.28 10.98 -5.50
N ALA A 183 -19.67 10.71 -4.35
CA ALA A 183 -18.34 10.10 -4.29
C ALA A 183 -18.11 9.23 -3.04
N VAL A 184 -17.06 8.41 -3.11
CA VAL A 184 -16.49 7.67 -1.99
C VAL A 184 -15.01 7.97 -1.84
N TYR A 185 -14.57 8.18 -0.60
CA TYR A 185 -13.14 8.28 -0.26
C TYR A 185 -12.71 7.17 0.69
N ASN A 186 -11.82 6.29 0.23
CA ASN A 186 -11.15 5.28 1.05
C ASN A 186 -9.75 5.77 1.41
N GLY A 187 -9.68 6.46 2.55
CA GLY A 187 -8.49 7.05 3.09
C GLY A 187 -8.41 6.81 4.59
N ARG A 188 -7.34 6.15 5.04
CA ARG A 188 -7.04 6.04 6.48
C ARG A 188 -6.92 7.43 7.13
N ILE A 189 -7.05 7.50 8.45
CA ILE A 189 -6.79 8.73 9.21
C ILE A 189 -5.30 9.03 9.13
N SER A 190 -4.92 10.02 8.30
CA SER A 190 -3.54 10.38 8.03
C SER A 190 -3.44 11.76 7.38
N HIS A 191 -2.42 12.53 7.78
CA HIS A 191 -2.05 13.83 7.21
C HIS A 191 -1.76 13.79 5.70
N THR A 192 -1.34 12.62 5.19
CA THR A 192 -0.99 12.43 3.79
C THR A 192 -2.21 12.28 2.88
N LYS A 193 -3.39 12.02 3.46
CA LYS A 193 -4.62 11.70 2.72
C LYS A 193 -5.37 12.93 2.22
N ARG A 194 -5.16 14.11 2.84
CA ARG A 194 -5.76 15.38 2.39
C ARG A 194 -7.29 15.30 2.34
N HIS A 195 -7.90 14.84 3.43
CA HIS A 195 -9.34 14.61 3.52
C HIS A 195 -10.16 15.88 3.26
N HIS A 196 -9.63 17.04 3.63
CA HIS A 196 -10.27 18.34 3.38
C HIS A 196 -10.55 18.63 1.91
N LEU A 197 -9.83 18.02 0.96
CA LEU A 197 -10.08 18.24 -0.47
C LEU A 197 -11.42 17.68 -0.94
N ALA A 198 -12.06 16.81 -0.16
CA ALA A 198 -13.35 16.23 -0.48
C ALA A 198 -14.54 17.00 0.14
N PHE A 199 -14.28 18.04 0.92
CA PHE A 199 -15.27 18.64 1.81
C PHE A 199 -16.37 19.44 1.12
N ASP A 200 -16.13 19.90 -0.11
CA ASP A 200 -17.13 20.60 -0.93
C ASP A 200 -18.11 19.63 -1.61
N ILE A 201 -17.83 18.32 -1.63
CA ILE A 201 -18.72 17.33 -2.23
C ILE A 201 -20.00 17.20 -1.38
N GLU A 202 -21.16 17.26 -2.02
CA GLU A 202 -22.46 17.27 -1.33
C GLU A 202 -22.73 15.96 -0.57
N ARG A 203 -22.77 14.82 -1.27
CA ARG A 203 -22.98 13.49 -0.68
C ARG A 203 -21.71 12.65 -0.80
N LEU A 204 -21.03 12.43 0.32
CA LEU A 204 -19.75 11.73 0.37
C LEU A 204 -19.76 10.56 1.35
N ALA A 205 -19.37 9.39 0.88
CA ALA A 205 -19.05 8.24 1.74
C ALA A 205 -17.56 8.25 2.13
N HIS A 206 -17.27 8.17 3.42
CA HIS A 206 -15.93 8.03 3.96
C HIS A 206 -15.70 6.60 4.43
N ILE A 207 -14.68 5.94 3.86
CA ILE A 207 -14.10 4.71 4.43
C ILE A 207 -12.78 5.12 5.09
N THR A 208 -12.76 5.14 6.41
CA THR A 208 -11.62 5.64 7.18
C THR A 208 -11.42 4.84 8.46
N PHE A 209 -10.15 4.64 8.79
CA PHE A 209 -9.72 3.93 10.00
C PHE A 209 -8.37 4.45 10.48
N SER A 210 -8.09 4.28 11.78
CA SER A 210 -6.81 4.64 12.37
C SER A 210 -5.80 3.51 12.23
N ILE A 211 -4.55 3.88 11.92
CA ILE A 211 -3.37 3.01 12.05
C ILE A 211 -2.45 3.45 13.19
N GLY A 212 -2.91 4.35 14.06
CA GLY A 212 -2.12 4.91 15.15
C GLY A 212 -1.12 5.99 14.73
N GLU A 213 -1.32 6.65 13.58
CA GLU A 213 -0.57 7.87 13.22
C GLU A 213 -0.88 9.02 14.18
N LEU A 214 -2.14 9.12 14.61
CA LEU A 214 -2.58 10.04 15.66
C LEU A 214 -2.72 9.32 17.00
N PRO A 215 -2.64 10.06 18.13
CA PRO A 215 -3.17 9.56 19.39
C PRO A 215 -4.69 9.33 19.28
N ARG A 216 -5.23 8.39 20.07
CA ARG A 216 -6.69 8.05 20.05
C ARG A 216 -7.61 9.26 20.21
N ALA A 217 -7.22 10.25 20.99
CA ALA A 217 -8.00 11.47 21.15
C ALA A 217 -8.02 12.32 19.86
N GLY A 218 -6.91 12.34 19.10
CA GLY A 218 -6.85 12.93 17.78
C GLY A 218 -7.69 12.17 16.75
N ASP A 219 -7.69 10.83 16.79
CA ASP A 219 -8.58 10.02 15.93
C ASP A 219 -10.05 10.35 16.18
N ARG A 220 -10.46 10.46 17.46
CA ARG A 220 -11.82 10.86 17.83
C ARG A 220 -12.18 12.26 17.34
N ALA A 221 -11.25 13.22 17.48
CA ALA A 221 -11.47 14.58 17.00
C ALA A 221 -11.62 14.63 15.47
N PHE A 222 -10.79 13.89 14.74
CA PHE A 222 -10.89 13.74 13.29
C PHE A 222 -12.26 13.15 12.87
N ILE A 223 -12.72 12.09 13.54
CA ILE A 223 -14.03 11.48 13.26
C ILE A 223 -15.17 12.47 13.52
N ARG A 224 -15.15 13.20 14.64
CA ARG A 224 -16.15 14.24 14.93
C ARG A 224 -16.17 15.32 13.85
N ARG A 225 -14.99 15.75 13.38
CA ARG A 225 -14.88 16.73 12.31
C ARG A 225 -15.53 16.24 11.02
N LEU A 226 -15.26 15.00 10.62
CA LEU A 226 -15.90 14.40 9.43
C LEU A 226 -17.44 14.36 9.59
N GLN A 227 -17.93 13.99 10.77
CA GLN A 227 -19.37 13.97 11.06
C GLN A 227 -20.00 15.37 11.05
N ALA A 228 -19.26 16.39 11.47
CA ALA A 228 -19.73 17.77 11.51
C ALA A 228 -19.65 18.48 10.13
N GLN A 229 -18.94 17.91 9.16
CA GLN A 229 -18.70 18.56 7.87
C GLN A 229 -19.98 18.76 7.06
N SER A 230 -20.83 17.73 6.99
CA SER A 230 -22.12 17.79 6.30
C SER A 230 -23.03 16.68 6.80
N PRO A 231 -24.34 16.93 7.00
CA PRO A 231 -25.30 15.88 7.35
C PRO A 231 -25.49 14.84 6.24
N LEU A 232 -25.04 15.13 5.01
CA LEU A 232 -25.10 14.24 3.85
C LEU A 232 -23.82 13.42 3.67
N HIS A 233 -22.81 13.62 4.53
CA HIS A 233 -21.63 12.76 4.57
C HIS A 233 -21.90 11.56 5.47
N ARG A 234 -21.34 10.40 5.09
CA ARG A 234 -21.46 9.16 5.88
C ARG A 234 -20.11 8.50 6.08
N ILE A 235 -19.74 8.26 7.33
CA ILE A 235 -18.63 7.34 7.65
C ILE A 235 -19.19 5.91 7.59
N ALA A 236 -18.69 5.10 6.66
CA ALA A 236 -19.18 3.76 6.43
C ALA A 236 -18.69 2.74 7.47
N ASN A 237 -17.52 3.00 8.07
CA ASN A 237 -16.97 2.17 9.13
C ASN A 237 -17.86 2.21 10.38
N PRO A 238 -18.06 1.08 11.08
CA PRO A 238 -18.77 1.08 12.36
C PRO A 238 -18.02 1.95 13.37
N ILE A 239 -18.74 2.74 14.16
CA ILE A 239 -18.15 3.60 15.18
C ILE A 239 -18.45 3.04 16.57
N VAL A 240 -17.40 2.69 17.31
CA VAL A 240 -17.49 2.20 18.70
C VAL A 240 -16.58 3.07 19.57
N ASN A 241 -17.15 3.67 20.63
CA ASN A 241 -16.42 4.58 21.53
C ASN A 241 -15.72 5.75 20.80
N GLY A 242 -16.37 6.27 19.76
CA GLY A 242 -15.87 7.36 18.93
C GLY A 242 -14.72 6.98 17.99
N LEU A 243 -14.42 5.69 17.82
CA LEU A 243 -13.40 5.19 16.92
C LEU A 243 -14.02 4.30 15.84
N THR A 244 -13.50 4.41 14.63
CA THR A 244 -13.89 3.60 13.47
C THR A 244 -13.29 2.20 13.55
N GLY A 245 -14.13 1.18 13.35
CA GLY A 245 -13.73 -0.22 13.16
C GLY A 245 -13.29 -0.53 11.73
N TRP A 246 -12.88 -1.77 11.50
CA TRP A 246 -12.48 -2.26 10.18
C TRP A 246 -13.69 -2.74 9.38
N LEU A 247 -13.68 -2.48 8.08
CA LEU A 247 -14.57 -3.12 7.11
C LEU A 247 -13.82 -4.27 6.42
N ALA A 248 -14.50 -5.39 6.23
CA ALA A 248 -14.04 -6.46 5.36
C ALA A 248 -14.04 -5.99 3.89
N PRO A 249 -13.20 -6.57 3.02
CA PRO A 249 -13.11 -6.16 1.61
C PRO A 249 -14.46 -6.19 0.86
N GLN A 250 -15.33 -7.15 1.16
CA GLN A 250 -16.67 -7.23 0.57
C GLN A 250 -17.57 -6.07 1.02
N GLU A 251 -17.44 -5.63 2.27
CA GLU A 251 -18.17 -4.48 2.79
C GLU A 251 -17.65 -3.18 2.16
N VAL A 252 -16.33 -3.07 1.97
CA VAL A 252 -15.72 -1.98 1.21
C VAL A 252 -16.27 -1.93 -0.22
N ASN A 253 -16.32 -3.06 -0.93
CA ASN A 253 -16.88 -3.11 -2.29
C ASN A 253 -18.37 -2.72 -2.33
N ARG A 254 -19.16 -3.09 -1.32
CA ARG A 254 -20.56 -2.63 -1.21
C ARG A 254 -20.64 -1.11 -1.10
N VAL A 255 -19.79 -0.48 -0.28
CA VAL A 255 -19.75 0.99 -0.15
C VAL A 255 -19.32 1.64 -1.46
N TYR A 256 -18.37 1.05 -2.19
CA TYR A 256 -18.00 1.55 -3.52
C TYR A 256 -19.19 1.56 -4.47
N ASN A 257 -19.97 0.49 -4.51
CA ASN A 257 -21.15 0.40 -5.38
C ASN A 257 -22.30 1.35 -4.98
N GLN A 258 -22.24 1.98 -3.81
CA GLN A 258 -23.17 3.04 -3.41
C GLN A 258 -22.71 4.44 -3.85
N ALA A 259 -21.57 4.59 -4.51
CA ALA A 259 -21.02 5.87 -4.93
C ALA A 259 -20.85 5.96 -6.45
N ALA A 260 -21.01 7.16 -7.00
CA ALA A 260 -20.80 7.39 -8.42
C ALA A 260 -19.32 7.51 -8.80
N VAL A 261 -18.45 7.98 -7.90
CA VAL A 261 -17.04 8.29 -8.19
C VAL A 261 -16.11 7.90 -7.04
N GLY A 262 -14.96 7.31 -7.34
CA GLY A 262 -13.89 7.03 -6.37
C GLY A 262 -12.86 8.17 -6.28
N LEU A 263 -12.39 8.49 -5.07
CA LEU A 263 -11.47 9.61 -4.83
C LEU A 263 -10.03 9.17 -4.50
N CYS A 264 -9.05 9.79 -5.16
CA CYS A 264 -7.62 9.57 -4.98
C CYS A 264 -6.89 10.89 -4.68
N LEU A 265 -6.90 11.31 -3.42
CA LEU A 265 -6.57 12.69 -3.03
C LEU A 265 -5.17 12.92 -2.46
N SER A 266 -4.37 11.89 -2.19
CA SER A 266 -3.01 12.05 -1.64
C SER A 266 -2.00 12.53 -2.69
N ALA A 267 -0.97 13.26 -2.25
CA ALA A 267 0.08 13.80 -3.13
C ALA A 267 1.17 12.77 -3.49
N ALA A 268 1.40 11.78 -2.62
CA ALA A 268 2.37 10.73 -2.85
C ALA A 268 1.97 9.48 -2.07
N GLU A 269 2.04 8.32 -2.71
CA GLU A 269 1.82 6.99 -2.11
C GLU A 269 2.76 5.97 -2.76
N GLY A 270 2.41 4.67 -2.74
CA GLY A 270 2.76 3.77 -3.85
C GLY A 270 1.67 3.82 -4.93
N ALA A 271 1.40 2.70 -5.60
CA ALA A 271 0.33 2.63 -6.60
C ALA A 271 -1.12 2.75 -6.04
N MET A 272 -1.30 2.91 -4.73
CA MET A 272 -2.60 3.10 -4.06
C MET A 272 -3.66 2.03 -4.44
N CYS A 273 -3.77 0.95 -3.65
CA CYS A 273 -4.72 -0.13 -3.92
C CYS A 273 -6.16 0.38 -4.16
N SER A 274 -6.64 1.34 -3.36
CA SER A 274 -8.00 1.88 -3.50
C SER A 274 -8.31 2.37 -4.92
N SER A 275 -7.33 2.96 -5.62
CA SER A 275 -7.50 3.42 -7.01
C SER A 275 -7.91 2.28 -7.93
N MET A 276 -7.23 1.13 -7.83
CA MET A 276 -7.55 -0.07 -8.59
C MET A 276 -8.82 -0.74 -8.08
N GLU A 277 -9.08 -0.73 -6.77
CA GLU A 277 -10.33 -1.29 -6.24
C GLU A 277 -11.55 -0.54 -6.78
N TYR A 278 -11.49 0.79 -6.92
CA TYR A 278 -12.54 1.58 -7.57
C TYR A 278 -12.77 1.15 -9.02
N LEU A 279 -11.69 1.09 -9.81
CA LEU A 279 -11.77 0.71 -11.22
C LEU A 279 -12.30 -0.72 -11.38
N MET A 280 -11.89 -1.64 -10.50
CA MET A 280 -12.41 -3.01 -10.46
C MET A 280 -13.88 -3.03 -10.08
N ALA A 281 -14.32 -2.20 -9.13
CA ALA A 281 -15.73 -2.02 -8.78
C ALA A 281 -16.54 -1.28 -9.87
N GLY A 282 -15.88 -0.80 -10.94
CA GLY A 282 -16.52 -0.10 -12.05
C GLY A 282 -16.74 1.39 -11.82
N LEU A 283 -16.07 1.99 -10.83
CA LEU A 283 -16.21 3.42 -10.54
C LEU A 283 -15.23 4.25 -11.38
N PRO A 284 -15.68 5.38 -11.96
CA PRO A 284 -14.78 6.41 -12.44
C PRO A 284 -13.98 7.00 -11.27
N VAL A 285 -12.83 7.60 -11.56
CA VAL A 285 -11.88 8.07 -10.53
C VAL A 285 -11.55 9.55 -10.70
N VAL A 286 -11.73 10.33 -9.65
CA VAL A 286 -11.10 11.65 -9.53
C VAL A 286 -9.84 11.51 -8.71
N SER A 287 -8.74 12.01 -9.25
CA SER A 287 -7.45 12.05 -8.59
C SER A 287 -6.89 13.47 -8.55
N THR A 288 -5.90 13.67 -7.71
CA THR A 288 -5.00 14.83 -7.76
C THR A 288 -3.67 14.40 -8.37
N PRO A 289 -2.82 15.33 -8.84
CA PRO A 289 -1.44 15.01 -9.20
C PRO A 289 -0.74 14.24 -8.07
N SER A 290 -0.03 13.17 -8.41
CA SER A 290 0.67 12.35 -7.41
C SER A 290 1.85 11.56 -7.92
N LEU A 291 2.72 11.18 -6.98
CA LEU A 291 3.79 10.20 -7.18
C LEU A 291 3.36 8.79 -6.75
N GLY A 292 3.92 7.77 -7.41
CA GLY A 292 3.82 6.36 -6.97
C GLY A 292 3.06 5.42 -7.92
N GLY A 293 2.50 5.92 -9.03
CA GLY A 293 1.99 5.08 -10.12
C GLY A 293 0.57 4.58 -9.95
N ARG A 294 -0.30 5.30 -9.22
CA ARG A 294 -1.73 4.94 -9.15
C ARG A 294 -2.47 5.13 -10.47
N ASP A 295 -1.96 6.02 -11.30
CA ASP A 295 -2.47 6.44 -12.60
C ASP A 295 -2.11 5.48 -13.75
N VAL A 296 -1.27 4.45 -13.50
CA VAL A 296 -0.86 3.46 -14.51
C VAL A 296 -2.04 2.79 -15.23
N PHE A 297 -3.18 2.63 -14.55
CA PHE A 297 -4.38 1.99 -15.10
C PHE A 297 -5.51 2.98 -15.40
N PHE A 298 -5.28 4.28 -15.22
CA PHE A 298 -6.28 5.29 -15.52
C PHE A 298 -6.63 5.32 -17.01
N ASP A 299 -7.80 5.85 -17.29
CA ASP A 299 -8.29 6.05 -18.63
C ASP A 299 -8.93 7.44 -18.71
N PRO A 300 -8.58 8.29 -19.68
CA PRO A 300 -9.09 9.66 -19.74
C PRO A 300 -10.61 9.74 -19.88
N ASP A 301 -11.28 8.67 -20.33
CA ASP A 301 -12.73 8.64 -20.46
C ASP A 301 -13.45 8.60 -19.12
N TYR A 302 -12.83 8.03 -18.08
CA TYR A 302 -13.44 7.82 -16.76
C TYR A 302 -12.51 8.14 -15.59
N CYS A 303 -11.36 8.77 -15.84
CA CYS A 303 -10.45 9.27 -14.82
C CYS A 303 -10.11 10.74 -15.08
N ILE A 304 -10.23 11.59 -14.05
CA ILE A 304 -9.82 13.00 -14.10
C ILE A 304 -8.73 13.24 -13.05
N ILE A 305 -7.62 13.84 -13.48
CA ILE A 305 -6.61 14.41 -12.57
C ILE A 305 -6.95 15.90 -12.43
N ALA A 306 -7.53 16.27 -11.30
CA ALA A 306 -7.96 17.62 -10.97
C ALA A 306 -6.94 18.33 -10.07
N GLU A 307 -6.94 19.65 -10.11
CA GLU A 307 -6.16 20.47 -9.19
C GLU A 307 -6.52 20.11 -7.73
N PRO A 308 -5.54 20.16 -6.79
CA PRO A 308 -5.74 19.84 -5.38
C PRO A 308 -6.46 21.00 -4.65
N ASP A 309 -7.68 21.28 -5.09
CA ASP A 309 -8.57 22.34 -4.61
C ASP A 309 -9.99 21.75 -4.42
N PRO A 310 -10.66 21.97 -3.26
CA PRO A 310 -11.98 21.39 -3.00
C PRO A 310 -13.01 21.65 -4.09
N ALA A 311 -13.05 22.87 -4.64
CA ALA A 311 -14.01 23.22 -5.68
C ALA A 311 -13.67 22.53 -7.02
N ALA A 312 -12.39 22.40 -7.37
CA ALA A 312 -11.95 21.63 -8.54
C ALA A 312 -12.28 20.13 -8.40
N ILE A 313 -12.06 19.55 -7.23
CA ILE A 313 -12.42 18.15 -6.95
C ILE A 313 -13.93 17.96 -7.10
N ARG A 314 -14.74 18.83 -6.50
CA ARG A 314 -16.21 18.77 -6.63
C ARG A 314 -16.64 18.81 -8.10
N ARG A 315 -16.15 19.77 -8.89
CA ARG A 315 -16.48 19.88 -10.32
C ARG A 315 -16.09 18.62 -11.11
N ALA A 316 -14.94 18.02 -10.81
CA ALA A 316 -14.51 16.78 -11.45
C ALA A 316 -15.41 15.59 -11.08
N VAL A 317 -15.87 15.52 -9.82
CA VAL A 317 -16.84 14.52 -9.36
C VAL A 317 -18.17 14.67 -10.08
N GLU A 318 -18.73 15.88 -10.10
CA GLU A 318 -19.98 16.20 -10.81
C GLU A 318 -19.85 15.82 -12.30
N THR A 319 -18.74 16.18 -12.93
CA THR A 319 -18.47 15.84 -14.34
C THR A 319 -18.49 14.33 -14.58
N LEU A 320 -17.80 13.53 -13.77
CA LEU A 320 -17.75 12.07 -13.98
C LEU A 320 -19.08 11.38 -13.61
N ARG A 321 -19.76 11.84 -12.55
CA ARG A 321 -21.08 11.37 -12.17
C ARG A 321 -22.08 11.58 -13.30
N ASP A 322 -22.10 12.78 -13.89
CA ASP A 322 -23.09 13.16 -14.90
C ASP A 322 -22.83 12.49 -16.27
N ARG A 323 -21.62 11.96 -16.52
CA ARG A 323 -21.36 11.09 -17.68
C ARG A 323 -22.10 9.75 -17.60
N ALA A 324 -22.46 9.29 -16.39
CA ALA A 324 -23.19 8.05 -16.15
C ALA A 324 -22.63 6.83 -16.90
N ILE A 325 -21.30 6.69 -16.92
CA ILE A 325 -20.61 5.61 -17.64
C ILE A 325 -20.99 4.27 -16.99
N PRO A 326 -21.40 3.24 -17.76
CA PRO A 326 -21.73 1.94 -17.19
C PRO A 326 -20.57 1.34 -16.41
N HIS A 327 -20.83 0.87 -15.19
CA HIS A 327 -19.79 0.33 -14.31
C HIS A 327 -19.05 -0.87 -14.93
N ASP A 328 -19.77 -1.73 -15.66
CA ASP A 328 -19.19 -2.87 -16.36
C ASP A 328 -18.23 -2.44 -17.48
N GLU A 329 -18.48 -1.30 -18.13
CA GLU A 329 -17.57 -0.78 -19.16
C GLU A 329 -16.21 -0.41 -18.56
N ILE A 330 -16.23 0.36 -17.47
CA ILE A 330 -15.02 0.78 -16.74
C ILE A 330 -14.24 -0.45 -16.26
N ARG A 331 -14.94 -1.41 -15.67
CA ARG A 331 -14.33 -2.66 -15.20
C ARG A 331 -13.71 -3.45 -16.35
N ASN A 332 -14.44 -3.67 -17.44
CA ASN A 332 -13.98 -4.50 -18.54
C ASN A 332 -12.73 -3.90 -19.22
N ARG A 333 -12.71 -2.58 -19.42
CA ARG A 333 -11.55 -1.86 -19.95
C ARG A 333 -10.35 -1.96 -19.00
N THR A 334 -10.59 -1.84 -17.69
CA THR A 334 -9.53 -2.00 -16.68
C THR A 334 -8.98 -3.42 -16.66
N LEU A 335 -9.84 -4.44 -16.68
CA LEU A 335 -9.44 -5.85 -16.70
C LEU A 335 -8.62 -6.21 -17.94
N ALA A 336 -8.93 -5.63 -19.10
CA ALA A 336 -8.12 -5.84 -20.31
C ALA A 336 -6.66 -5.37 -20.11
N LYS A 337 -6.46 -4.16 -19.54
CA LYS A 337 -5.12 -3.64 -19.21
C LYS A 337 -4.41 -4.52 -18.16
N VAL A 338 -5.15 -4.98 -17.14
CA VAL A 338 -4.59 -5.83 -16.06
C VAL A 338 -4.20 -7.21 -16.58
N ARG A 339 -5.02 -7.86 -17.41
CA ARG A 339 -4.73 -9.19 -17.96
C ARG A 339 -3.43 -9.21 -18.74
N ALA A 340 -3.23 -8.24 -19.65
CA ALA A 340 -1.98 -8.13 -20.42
C ALA A 340 -0.74 -8.05 -19.52
N GLN A 341 -0.75 -7.19 -18.49
CA GLN A 341 0.39 -7.08 -17.57
C GLN A 341 0.54 -8.28 -16.64
N ARG A 342 -0.55 -8.93 -16.25
CA ARG A 342 -0.49 -10.19 -15.47
C ARG A 342 0.15 -11.31 -16.29
N GLU A 343 -0.15 -11.39 -17.58
CA GLU A 343 0.49 -12.34 -18.50
C GLU A 343 1.99 -12.08 -18.60
N GLU A 344 2.42 -10.83 -18.82
CA GLU A 344 3.84 -10.45 -18.85
C GLU A 344 4.58 -10.86 -17.56
N LEU A 345 4.01 -10.56 -16.38
CA LEU A 345 4.63 -10.94 -15.11
C LEU A 345 4.64 -12.46 -14.93
N THR A 346 3.61 -13.17 -15.40
CA THR A 346 3.52 -14.64 -15.29
C THR A 346 4.59 -15.33 -16.14
N VAL A 347 4.84 -14.82 -17.35
CA VAL A 347 5.96 -15.25 -18.20
C VAL A 347 7.29 -14.99 -17.51
N PHE A 348 7.51 -13.76 -17.01
CA PHE A 348 8.73 -13.42 -16.28
C PHE A 348 8.98 -14.34 -15.08
N LEU A 349 7.95 -14.65 -14.28
CA LEU A 349 8.06 -15.54 -13.13
C LEU A 349 8.36 -16.99 -13.55
N SER A 350 7.81 -17.44 -14.66
CA SER A 350 8.10 -18.77 -15.23
C SER A 350 9.56 -18.88 -15.66
N ASP A 351 10.06 -17.87 -16.37
CA ASP A 351 11.46 -17.80 -16.78
C ASP A 351 12.40 -17.71 -15.57
N LEU A 352 12.02 -16.95 -14.55
CA LEU A 352 12.75 -16.86 -13.29
C LEU A 352 12.83 -18.22 -12.59
N LEU A 353 11.71 -18.94 -12.48
CA LEU A 353 11.67 -20.28 -11.90
C LEU A 353 12.57 -21.25 -12.67
N LYS A 354 12.50 -21.24 -14.00
CA LYS A 354 13.35 -22.06 -14.88
C LYS A 354 14.84 -21.73 -14.70
N ARG A 355 15.20 -20.43 -14.71
CA ARG A 355 16.58 -19.94 -14.47
C ARG A 355 17.11 -20.37 -13.10
N MET A 356 16.21 -20.49 -12.13
CA MET A 356 16.52 -20.93 -10.77
C MET A 356 16.58 -22.46 -10.62
N GLY A 357 16.31 -23.22 -11.70
CA GLY A 357 16.42 -24.68 -11.74
C GLY A 357 15.13 -25.44 -11.44
N SER A 358 13.96 -24.79 -11.50
CA SER A 358 12.68 -25.49 -11.34
C SER A 358 12.45 -26.47 -12.49
N SER A 359 11.98 -27.68 -12.17
CA SER A 359 11.50 -28.68 -13.13
C SER A 359 10.00 -28.60 -13.41
N GLN A 360 9.29 -27.69 -12.72
CA GLN A 360 7.86 -27.50 -12.90
C GLN A 360 7.56 -26.85 -14.26
N PRO A 361 6.39 -27.12 -14.86
CA PRO A 361 5.97 -26.42 -16.08
C PRO A 361 5.83 -24.91 -15.83
N PRO A 362 5.90 -24.08 -16.89
CA PRO A 362 5.59 -22.66 -16.80
C PRO A 362 4.24 -22.41 -16.13
N LEU A 363 4.13 -21.29 -15.42
CA LEU A 363 2.89 -20.86 -14.81
C LEU A 363 1.86 -20.57 -15.92
N THR A 364 0.71 -21.23 -15.85
CA THR A 364 -0.40 -21.05 -16.80
C THR A 364 -1.52 -20.17 -16.26
N GLN A 365 -1.43 -19.80 -14.98
CA GLN A 365 -2.42 -19.01 -14.27
C GLN A 365 -1.74 -17.97 -13.39
N TRP A 366 -2.48 -16.90 -13.08
CA TRP A 366 -2.03 -15.85 -12.17
C TRP A 366 -1.75 -16.44 -10.77
N PRO A 367 -0.50 -16.37 -10.27
CA PRO A 367 -0.13 -17.15 -9.09
C PRO A 367 -0.42 -16.44 -7.77
N PHE A 368 -0.99 -15.23 -7.80
CA PHE A 368 -1.16 -14.41 -6.60
C PHE A 368 -2.61 -14.39 -6.11
N PRO A 369 -2.87 -14.76 -4.85
CA PRO A 369 -4.21 -14.88 -4.27
C PRO A 369 -4.85 -13.56 -3.82
N GLY A 370 -4.31 -12.41 -4.24
CA GLY A 370 -4.78 -11.08 -3.85
C GLY A 370 -3.93 -10.36 -2.78
N THR A 371 -4.04 -9.03 -2.71
CA THR A 371 -3.24 -8.14 -1.82
C THR A 371 -3.26 -8.53 -0.34
N ARG A 372 -4.41 -8.98 0.19
CA ARG A 372 -4.55 -9.33 1.61
C ARG A 372 -3.74 -10.57 1.98
N THR A 373 -3.84 -11.62 1.17
CA THR A 373 -3.13 -12.88 1.40
C THR A 373 -1.62 -12.71 1.22
N LEU A 374 -1.21 -11.83 0.30
CA LEU A 374 0.18 -11.43 0.13
C LEU A 374 0.78 -10.69 1.34
N ARG A 375 -0.06 -10.22 2.27
CA ARG A 375 0.33 -9.41 3.43
C ARG A 375 0.17 -10.16 4.75
N ARG A 376 0.53 -11.45 4.80
CA ARG A 376 0.62 -12.18 6.07
C ARG A 376 1.79 -11.64 6.91
N TRP A 377 1.47 -10.90 7.97
CA TRP A 377 2.45 -10.31 8.88
C TRP A 377 2.85 -11.25 10.02
N ALA A 378 4.07 -11.76 9.95
CA ALA A 378 4.70 -12.52 11.02
C ALA A 378 6.10 -11.96 11.30
N THR A 379 6.76 -12.47 12.33
CA THR A 379 8.17 -12.15 12.59
C THR A 379 9.08 -12.80 11.56
N ALA A 380 10.27 -12.22 11.33
CA ALA A 380 11.28 -12.79 10.43
C ALA A 380 11.68 -14.20 10.84
N ARG A 381 11.70 -14.49 12.15
CA ARG A 381 11.92 -15.84 12.67
C ARG A 381 10.82 -16.80 12.25
N GLN A 382 9.55 -16.48 12.53
CA GLN A 382 8.42 -17.35 12.18
C GLN A 382 8.38 -17.68 10.70
N HIS A 383 8.55 -16.69 9.82
CA HIS A 383 8.60 -16.94 8.37
C HIS A 383 9.75 -17.87 7.99
N ALA A 384 10.95 -17.66 8.54
CA ALA A 384 12.12 -18.49 8.23
C ALA A 384 11.95 -19.94 8.71
N ASP A 385 11.39 -20.14 9.91
CA ASP A 385 11.13 -21.46 10.48
C ASP A 385 10.13 -22.23 9.58
N GLU A 386 9.01 -21.60 9.20
CA GLU A 386 8.01 -22.18 8.31
C GLU A 386 8.57 -22.53 6.92
N ILE A 387 9.37 -21.64 6.33
CA ILE A 387 10.04 -21.85 5.03
C ILE A 387 11.01 -23.04 5.09
N THR A 388 11.67 -23.24 6.23
CA THR A 388 12.63 -24.32 6.44
C THR A 388 11.93 -25.66 6.63
N THR A 389 10.91 -25.72 7.49
CA THR A 389 10.13 -26.94 7.76
C THR A 389 9.40 -27.46 6.51
N LEU A 390 8.81 -26.57 5.71
CA LEU A 390 8.14 -26.98 4.46
C LEU A 390 9.14 -27.40 3.36
N GLY A 391 10.37 -26.88 3.40
CA GLY A 391 11.42 -27.27 2.48
C GLY A 391 11.98 -28.67 2.74
N THR A 392 12.01 -29.12 4.00
CA THR A 392 12.49 -30.47 4.37
C THR A 392 11.43 -31.53 4.11
N ALA A 393 10.15 -31.24 4.35
CA ALA A 393 9.05 -32.20 4.12
C ALA A 393 8.88 -32.60 2.64
N ARG A 394 9.27 -31.74 1.69
CA ARG A 394 9.18 -32.03 0.25
C ARG A 394 10.38 -32.78 -0.34
N LYS A 395 11.50 -32.88 0.39
CA LYS A 395 12.69 -33.65 -0.05
C LYS A 395 12.68 -35.10 0.45
N GLY A 396 11.67 -35.50 1.22
CA GLY A 396 11.52 -36.83 1.81
C GLY A 396 10.57 -37.78 1.08
N PHE A 397 10.20 -37.48 -0.17
CA PHE A 397 9.37 -38.35 -1.02
C PHE A 397 10.05 -38.60 -2.37
#